data_AF-A0A535SN02-F1
#
_entry.id   AF-A0A535SN02-F1
#
_cell.length_a   1.000
_cell.length_b   1.000
_cell.length_c   1.000
_cell.angle_alpha   90.00
_cell.angle_beta   90.00
_cell.angle_gamma   90.00
#
_symmetry.space_group_name_H-M   'P 1'
#
loop_
_entity.id
_entity.type
_entity.pdbx_description
1 polymer ?
#
loop_
_entity_poly.entity_id
_entity_poly.type
_entity_poly.pdbx_seq_one_letter_code
_entity_poly.pdbx_strand_id
1 'polypeptide(L)'
;MKMAANSTTEKTASTSAARKITTYDLVIGILAIFSLIILIPLIFAKLPPSDAAVLNTLELRHIFTRRLAQSTLLFTLVVALLLVFTISWGVLLAEQHAPHANILTYHQAVWWAFVTITTVGYGDYYPVTPVGQFLAVILMFFGLGIIGVLSSYLATTFISLQRRRSERREGENEKDEDDDDDDSSSRDAELAAIREELAALRKLFEERYQAR
;
A
#
# COMPACT_ATOMS: atom_id res chain seq x y z
N MET A 1 31.20 -51.09 38.55
CA MET A 1 31.10 -50.71 37.13
C MET A 1 29.64 -50.40 36.73
N LYS A 2 28.96 -49.48 37.44
CA LYS A 2 27.56 -49.06 37.17
C LYS A 2 27.36 -47.52 37.22
N MET A 3 28.41 -46.75 37.54
CA MET A 3 28.31 -45.29 37.71
C MET A 3 28.57 -44.47 36.43
N ALA A 4 29.17 -45.04 35.39
CA ALA A 4 29.52 -44.30 34.18
C ALA A 4 28.38 -44.17 33.15
N ALA A 5 27.33 -45.00 33.25
CA ALA A 5 26.22 -45.02 32.31
C ALA A 5 25.13 -43.96 32.61
N ASN A 6 25.03 -43.49 33.86
CA ASN A 6 23.97 -42.57 34.27
C ASN A 6 24.23 -41.11 33.84
N SER A 7 25.50 -40.69 33.84
CA SER A 7 25.89 -39.31 33.48
C SER A 7 25.75 -39.01 31.99
N THR A 8 25.86 -40.03 31.13
CA THR A 8 25.68 -39.90 29.68
C THR A 8 24.21 -39.86 29.29
N THR A 9 23.34 -40.62 29.97
CA THR A 9 21.88 -40.55 29.77
C THR A 9 21.25 -39.27 30.31
N GLU A 10 21.71 -38.73 31.44
CA GLU A 10 21.24 -37.42 31.95
C GLU A 10 21.67 -36.26 31.05
N LYS A 11 22.91 -36.27 30.56
CA LYS A 11 23.44 -35.19 29.71
C LYS A 11 22.76 -35.17 28.33
N THR A 12 22.43 -36.33 27.78
CA THR A 12 21.69 -36.45 26.51
C THR A 12 20.21 -36.08 26.66
N ALA A 13 19.56 -36.43 27.78
CA ALA A 13 18.19 -36.02 28.08
C ALA A 13 18.08 -34.49 28.31
N SER A 14 19.01 -33.89 29.05
CA SER A 14 19.05 -32.45 29.32
C SER A 14 19.31 -31.63 28.04
N THR A 15 20.22 -32.09 27.18
CA THR A 15 20.51 -31.43 25.89
C THR A 15 19.33 -31.53 24.91
N SER A 16 18.59 -32.65 24.92
CA SER A 16 17.40 -32.83 24.07
C SER A 16 16.19 -32.04 24.56
N ALA A 17 16.00 -31.88 25.88
CA ALA A 17 14.92 -31.09 26.45
C ALA A 17 15.17 -29.58 26.22
N ALA A 18 16.40 -29.11 26.44
CA ALA A 18 16.81 -27.74 26.16
C ALA A 18 16.63 -27.38 24.67
N ARG A 19 17.00 -28.29 23.75
CA ARG A 19 16.85 -28.09 22.30
C ARG A 19 15.37 -27.94 21.88
N LYS A 20 14.46 -28.69 22.51
CA LYS A 20 13.00 -28.59 22.24
C LYS A 20 12.42 -27.27 22.74
N ILE A 21 12.80 -26.82 23.94
CA ILE A 21 12.28 -25.59 24.56
C ILE A 21 12.62 -24.36 23.69
N THR A 22 13.83 -24.28 23.14
CA THR A 22 14.24 -23.14 22.27
C THR A 22 13.51 -23.12 20.92
N THR A 23 13.14 -24.28 20.36
CA THR A 23 12.39 -24.32 19.10
C THR A 23 10.94 -23.86 19.29
N TYR A 24 10.31 -24.24 20.40
CA TYR A 24 8.96 -23.79 20.71
C TYR A 24 8.91 -22.29 21.01
N ASP A 25 9.90 -21.74 21.72
CA ASP A 25 9.99 -20.28 21.92
C ASP A 25 10.14 -19.51 20.60
N LEU A 26 10.88 -20.06 19.64
CA LEU A 26 11.00 -19.48 18.30
C LEU A 26 9.68 -19.51 17.54
N VAL A 27 8.98 -20.65 17.55
CA VAL A 27 7.69 -20.82 16.89
C VAL A 27 6.63 -19.95 17.56
N ILE A 28 6.61 -19.87 18.89
CA ILE A 28 5.71 -19.01 19.66
C ILE A 28 6.02 -17.54 19.40
N GLY A 29 7.29 -17.14 19.31
CA GLY A 29 7.70 -15.78 18.95
C GLY A 29 7.27 -15.40 17.53
N ILE A 30 7.49 -16.29 16.56
CA ILE A 30 7.03 -16.11 15.18
C ILE A 30 5.51 -16.02 15.12
N LEU A 31 4.78 -16.92 15.79
CA LEU A 31 3.31 -16.91 15.86
C LEU A 31 2.76 -15.69 16.61
N ALA A 32 3.43 -15.21 17.65
CA ALA A 32 3.03 -14.02 18.39
C ALA A 32 3.22 -12.75 17.55
N ILE A 33 4.33 -12.66 16.81
CA ILE A 33 4.58 -11.57 15.85
C ILE A 33 3.58 -11.64 14.70
N PHE A 34 3.28 -12.84 14.18
CA PHE A 34 2.25 -13.05 13.16
C PHE A 34 0.86 -12.64 13.63
N SER A 35 0.51 -13.04 14.87
CA SER A 35 -0.73 -12.66 15.53
C SER A 35 -0.78 -11.14 15.72
N LEU A 36 0.32 -10.48 16.07
CA LEU A 36 0.40 -9.03 16.22
C LEU A 36 0.25 -8.30 14.87
N ILE A 37 0.89 -8.81 13.80
CA ILE A 37 0.82 -8.28 12.43
C ILE A 37 -0.60 -8.34 11.86
N ILE A 38 -1.37 -9.39 12.20
CA ILE A 38 -2.78 -9.53 11.81
C ILE A 38 -3.69 -8.70 12.73
N LEU A 39 -3.37 -8.65 14.02
CA LEU A 39 -4.20 -8.00 15.02
C LEU A 39 -4.12 -6.47 14.94
N ILE A 40 -2.98 -5.87 14.59
CA ILE A 40 -2.86 -4.41 14.45
C ILE A 40 -3.83 -3.83 13.40
N PRO A 41 -3.87 -4.32 12.13
CA PRO A 41 -4.84 -3.84 11.15
C PRO A 41 -6.28 -4.24 11.52
N LEU A 42 -6.49 -5.38 12.21
CA LEU A 42 -7.81 -5.78 12.69
C LEU A 42 -8.30 -4.84 13.81
N ILE A 43 -7.46 -4.47 14.78
CA ILE A 43 -7.78 -3.51 15.84
C ILE A 43 -8.06 -2.14 15.21
N PHE A 44 -7.24 -1.69 14.26
CA PHE A 44 -7.45 -0.42 13.57
C PHE A 44 -8.73 -0.42 12.72
N ALA A 45 -9.11 -1.57 12.16
CA ALA A 45 -10.37 -1.76 11.43
C ALA A 45 -11.59 -1.95 12.35
N LYS A 46 -11.38 -2.36 13.62
CA LYS A 46 -12.44 -2.70 14.59
C LYS A 46 -12.66 -1.64 15.66
N LEU A 47 -11.83 -0.59 15.74
CA LEU A 47 -12.12 0.56 16.59
C LEU A 47 -13.48 1.14 16.14
N PRO A 48 -14.55 0.99 16.94
CA PRO A 48 -15.82 1.57 16.60
C PRO A 48 -15.61 3.09 16.52
N PRO A 49 -16.10 3.78 15.48
CA PRO A 49 -16.16 5.23 15.51
C PRO A 49 -17.07 5.56 16.69
N SER A 50 -16.49 5.95 17.82
CA SER A 50 -17.25 6.34 19.00
C SER A 50 -18.09 7.55 18.65
N ASP A 51 -19.34 7.26 18.35
CA ASP A 51 -20.55 8.04 18.52
C ASP A 51 -20.51 9.48 17.99
N ALA A 52 -20.95 9.66 16.72
CA ALA A 52 -21.77 10.81 16.29
C ALA A 52 -22.20 10.84 14.80
N ALA A 53 -21.64 10.02 13.89
CA ALA A 53 -21.81 10.28 12.44
C ALA A 53 -22.24 9.07 11.59
N VAL A 54 -23.06 8.18 12.13
CA VAL A 54 -23.55 6.96 11.44
C VAL A 54 -24.60 7.25 10.35
N LEU A 55 -24.86 8.52 10.00
CA LEU A 55 -25.93 8.92 9.07
C LEU A 55 -25.48 9.20 7.61
N ASN A 56 -24.18 9.16 7.27
CA ASN A 56 -23.72 9.33 5.88
C ASN A 56 -22.83 8.15 5.43
N THR A 57 -23.48 7.02 5.14
CA THR A 57 -22.88 5.71 4.87
C THR A 57 -22.27 5.53 3.48
N LEU A 58 -22.32 6.52 2.58
CA LEU A 58 -21.73 6.44 1.23
C LEU A 58 -20.49 7.33 1.03
N GLU A 59 -20.44 8.51 1.65
CA GLU A 59 -19.35 9.49 1.51
C GLU A 59 -18.08 9.10 2.31
N LEU A 60 -18.24 8.44 3.46
CA LEU A 60 -17.11 8.12 4.35
C LEU A 60 -16.17 7.01 3.83
N ARG A 61 -16.67 6.16 2.92
CA ARG A 61 -15.86 5.09 2.32
C ARG A 61 -14.69 5.65 1.50
N HIS A 62 -14.84 6.85 0.94
CA HIS A 62 -13.79 7.50 0.15
C HIS A 62 -12.78 8.30 0.96
N ILE A 63 -13.16 8.85 2.12
CA ILE A 63 -12.25 9.61 2.99
C ILE A 63 -11.39 8.66 3.83
N PHE A 64 -11.95 7.56 4.31
CA PHE A 64 -11.24 6.60 5.16
C PHE A 64 -10.15 5.83 4.40
N THR A 65 -10.43 5.43 3.16
CA THR A 65 -9.47 4.74 2.28
C THR A 65 -8.21 5.57 2.00
N ARG A 66 -8.32 6.90 1.92
CA ARG A 66 -7.18 7.79 1.62
C ARG A 66 -6.24 8.02 2.81
N ARG A 67 -6.75 8.07 4.06
CA ARG A 67 -5.89 8.19 5.26
C ARG A 67 -5.23 6.87 5.65
N LEU A 68 -5.91 5.75 5.41
CA LEU A 68 -5.34 4.43 5.64
C LEU A 68 -4.17 4.14 4.68
N ALA A 69 -4.26 4.53 3.40
CA ALA A 69 -3.25 4.19 2.39
C ALA A 69 -1.81 4.65 2.73
N GLN A 70 -1.64 5.85 3.30
CA GLN A 70 -0.33 6.34 3.74
C GLN A 70 0.20 5.57 4.97
N SER A 71 -0.67 5.23 5.92
CA SER A 71 -0.29 4.39 7.07
C SER A 71 -0.03 2.93 6.65
N THR A 72 -0.74 2.40 5.65
CA THR A 72 -0.61 1.03 5.17
C THR A 72 0.73 0.78 4.50
N LEU A 73 1.27 1.71 3.70
CA LEU A 73 2.58 1.53 3.07
C LEU A 73 3.69 1.48 4.13
N LEU A 74 3.76 2.47 5.02
CA LEU A 74 4.75 2.50 6.10
C LEU A 74 4.63 1.27 7.01
N PHE A 75 3.41 0.90 7.36
CA PHE A 75 3.14 -0.32 8.12
C PHE A 75 3.65 -1.58 7.40
N THR A 76 3.34 -1.72 6.10
CA THR A 76 3.80 -2.85 5.28
C THR A 76 5.33 -2.92 5.22
N LEU A 77 6.01 -1.78 5.10
CA LEU A 77 7.47 -1.71 5.10
C LEU A 77 8.07 -2.12 6.45
N VAL A 78 7.51 -1.63 7.57
CA VAL A 78 7.95 -2.02 8.92
C VAL A 78 7.74 -3.51 9.15
N VAL A 79 6.58 -4.05 8.75
CA VAL A 79 6.28 -5.48 8.81
C VAL A 79 7.25 -6.29 7.97
N ALA A 80 7.57 -5.84 6.75
CA ALA A 80 8.54 -6.50 5.88
C ALA A 80 9.92 -6.58 6.54
N LEU A 81 10.40 -5.48 7.13
CA LEU A 81 11.67 -5.45 7.85
C LEU A 81 11.66 -6.38 9.06
N LEU A 82 10.63 -6.32 9.90
CA LEU A 82 10.50 -7.22 11.05
C LEU A 82 10.49 -8.69 10.62
N LEU A 83 9.80 -9.00 9.53
CA LEU A 83 9.71 -10.35 8.99
C LEU A 83 11.07 -10.84 8.47
N VAL A 84 11.83 -9.98 7.77
CA VAL A 84 13.20 -10.27 7.34
C VAL A 84 14.09 -10.61 8.54
N PHE A 85 14.13 -9.76 9.57
CA PHE A 85 15.00 -10.01 10.73
C PHE A 85 14.57 -11.25 11.53
N THR A 86 13.27 -11.45 11.72
CA THR A 86 12.74 -12.60 12.48
C THR A 86 12.99 -13.92 11.75
N ILE A 87 12.74 -13.98 10.44
CA ILE A 87 13.00 -15.18 9.64
C ILE A 87 14.50 -15.45 9.53
N SER A 88 15.33 -14.41 9.38
CA SER A 88 16.79 -14.56 9.35
C SER A 88 17.32 -15.20 10.63
N TRP A 89 16.81 -14.78 11.78
CA TRP A 89 17.18 -15.39 13.06
C TRP A 89 16.72 -16.85 13.16
N GLY A 90 15.49 -17.15 12.74
CA GLY A 90 14.96 -18.53 12.73
C GLY A 90 15.71 -19.46 11.78
N VAL A 91 16.05 -19.00 10.58
CA VAL A 91 16.83 -19.76 9.61
C VAL A 91 18.25 -19.98 10.13
N LEU A 92 18.91 -18.96 10.68
CA LEU A 92 20.23 -19.15 11.30
C LEU A 92 20.19 -20.22 12.38
N LEU A 93 19.20 -20.19 13.27
CA LEU A 93 19.08 -21.17 14.34
C LEU A 93 18.88 -22.60 13.81
N ALA A 94 18.14 -22.75 12.72
CA ALA A 94 17.93 -24.04 12.05
C ALA A 94 19.18 -24.53 11.31
N GLU A 95 19.89 -23.64 10.63
CA GLU A 95 20.99 -23.97 9.71
C GLU A 95 22.36 -24.07 10.40
N GLN A 96 22.64 -23.28 11.45
CA GLN A 96 23.98 -23.15 12.04
C GLN A 96 24.61 -24.47 12.53
N HIS A 97 23.80 -25.50 12.82
CA HIS A 97 24.24 -26.81 13.30
C HIS A 97 24.01 -27.94 12.27
N ALA A 98 23.50 -27.61 11.09
CA ALA A 98 23.16 -28.59 10.09
C ALA A 98 24.37 -28.92 9.18
N PRO A 99 24.60 -30.20 8.86
CA PRO A 99 25.61 -30.58 7.89
C PRO A 99 25.24 -30.01 6.51
N HIS A 100 26.22 -29.44 5.80
CA HIS A 100 26.07 -28.81 4.48
C HIS A 100 25.32 -27.46 4.45
N ALA A 101 25.06 -26.84 5.60
CA ALA A 101 24.51 -25.49 5.64
C ALA A 101 25.52 -24.45 5.10
N ASN A 102 25.03 -23.53 4.28
CA ASN A 102 25.81 -22.38 3.79
C ASN A 102 25.53 -21.09 4.60
N ILE A 103 24.46 -21.07 5.40
CA ILE A 103 24.11 -19.95 6.29
C ILE A 103 24.69 -20.23 7.68
N LEU A 104 25.84 -19.61 7.97
CA LEU A 104 26.57 -19.84 9.24
C LEU A 104 26.58 -18.61 10.16
N THR A 105 26.33 -17.42 9.61
CA THR A 105 26.32 -16.17 10.36
C THR A 105 25.01 -15.42 10.17
N TYR A 106 24.65 -14.60 11.16
CA TYR A 106 23.42 -13.81 11.10
C TYR A 106 23.37 -12.85 9.92
N HIS A 107 24.51 -12.24 9.57
CA HIS A 107 24.61 -11.36 8.40
C HIS A 107 24.24 -12.09 7.10
N GLN A 108 24.70 -13.33 6.91
CA GLN A 108 24.36 -14.13 5.74
C GLN A 108 22.87 -14.47 5.69
N ALA A 109 22.26 -14.77 6.84
CA ALA A 109 20.82 -15.02 6.92
C ALA A 109 19.99 -13.78 6.55
N VAL A 110 20.39 -12.60 7.04
CA VAL A 110 19.75 -11.32 6.70
C VAL A 110 19.90 -10.99 5.22
N TRP A 111 21.10 -11.13 4.67
CA TRP A 111 21.34 -10.96 3.24
C TRP A 111 20.45 -11.87 2.40
N TRP A 112 20.42 -13.17 2.71
CA TRP A 112 19.56 -14.14 2.04
C TRP A 112 18.08 -13.74 2.12
N ALA A 113 17.61 -13.32 3.29
CA ALA A 113 16.21 -12.94 3.48
C ALA A 113 15.83 -11.71 2.64
N PHE A 114 16.71 -10.70 2.54
CA PHE A 114 16.51 -9.55 1.65
C PHE A 114 16.46 -9.96 0.18
N VAL A 115 17.43 -10.75 -0.27
CA VAL A 115 17.49 -11.24 -1.66
C VAL A 115 16.27 -12.09 -2.01
N THR A 116 15.73 -12.83 -1.05
CA THR A 116 14.55 -13.70 -1.23
C THR A 116 13.25 -12.91 -1.23
N ILE A 117 13.03 -12.00 -0.26
CA ILE A 117 11.79 -11.22 -0.18
C ILE A 117 11.64 -10.23 -1.34
N THR A 118 12.77 -9.75 -1.88
CA THR A 118 12.82 -8.91 -3.09
C THR A 118 12.76 -9.72 -4.37
N THR A 119 12.67 -11.05 -4.29
CA THR A 119 12.59 -11.98 -5.44
C THR A 119 13.81 -11.97 -6.36
N VAL A 120 14.97 -11.47 -5.90
CA VAL A 120 16.22 -11.45 -6.68
C VAL A 120 16.84 -12.85 -6.78
N GLY A 121 16.96 -13.55 -5.64
CA GLY A 121 17.36 -14.96 -5.62
C GLY A 121 18.73 -15.30 -6.22
N TYR A 122 19.82 -14.67 -5.76
CA TYR A 122 21.18 -14.96 -6.24
C TYR A 122 21.60 -16.44 -6.08
N GLY A 123 21.08 -17.13 -5.06
CA GLY A 123 21.39 -18.54 -4.79
C GLY A 123 22.76 -18.78 -4.14
N ASP A 124 23.42 -17.73 -3.67
CA ASP A 124 24.68 -17.77 -2.90
C ASP A 124 24.48 -18.36 -1.50
N TYR A 125 23.35 -18.02 -0.87
CA TYR A 125 22.90 -18.58 0.40
C TYR A 125 21.49 -19.15 0.25
N TYR A 126 21.20 -20.25 0.95
CA TYR A 126 19.88 -20.87 0.98
C TYR A 126 19.77 -21.88 2.13
N PRO A 127 18.60 -22.02 2.76
CA PRO A 127 18.38 -23.01 3.79
C PRO A 127 18.34 -24.43 3.22
N VAL A 128 19.05 -25.36 3.87
CA VAL A 128 19.06 -26.77 3.50
C VAL A 128 18.25 -27.63 4.46
N THR A 129 17.90 -27.11 5.63
CA THR A 129 17.10 -27.83 6.63
C THR A 129 15.60 -27.76 6.31
N PRO A 130 14.81 -28.80 6.67
CA PRO A 130 13.36 -28.77 6.48
C PRO A 130 12.68 -27.58 7.18
N VAL A 131 13.18 -27.21 8.37
CA VAL A 131 12.66 -26.05 9.13
C VAL A 131 13.02 -24.74 8.44
N GLY A 132 14.27 -24.59 7.98
CA GLY A 132 14.70 -23.42 7.22
C GLY A 132 13.93 -23.25 5.90
N GLN A 133 13.67 -24.35 5.20
CA GLN A 133 12.86 -24.37 3.97
C GLN A 133 11.40 -23.96 4.23
N PHE A 134 10.79 -24.45 5.32
CA PHE A 134 9.46 -24.03 5.71
C PHE A 134 9.38 -22.51 5.98
N LEU A 135 10.37 -21.96 6.70
CA LEU A 135 10.48 -20.53 6.92
C LEU A 135 10.71 -19.74 5.62
N ALA A 136 11.49 -20.29 4.68
CA ALA A 136 11.69 -19.70 3.35
C ALA A 136 10.39 -19.61 2.56
N VAL A 137 9.57 -20.65 2.57
CA VAL A 137 8.26 -20.65 1.90
C VAL A 137 7.36 -19.54 2.47
N ILE A 138 7.33 -19.39 3.80
CA ILE A 138 6.60 -18.29 4.44
C ILE A 138 7.12 -16.95 3.91
N LEU A 139 8.43 -16.71 3.96
CA LEU A 139 9.06 -15.48 3.48
C LEU A 139 8.66 -15.14 2.04
N MET A 140 8.63 -16.14 1.15
CA MET A 140 8.25 -15.96 -0.25
C MET A 140 6.79 -15.51 -0.43
N PHE A 141 5.85 -16.10 0.31
CA PHE A 141 4.43 -15.66 0.27
C PHE A 141 4.27 -14.21 0.72
N PHE A 142 5.02 -13.79 1.75
CA PHE A 142 5.00 -12.41 2.22
C PHE A 142 5.64 -11.45 1.20
N GLY A 143 6.74 -11.85 0.55
CA GLY A 143 7.34 -11.07 -0.53
C GLY A 143 6.34 -10.75 -1.65
N LEU A 144 5.56 -11.76 -2.08
CA LEU A 144 4.49 -11.57 -3.07
C LEU A 144 3.41 -10.60 -2.58
N GLY A 145 3.01 -10.70 -1.30
CA GLY A 145 2.05 -9.78 -0.69
C GLY A 145 2.52 -8.32 -0.71
N ILE A 146 3.79 -8.07 -0.36
CA ILE A 146 4.38 -6.72 -0.34
C ILE A 146 4.41 -6.10 -1.73
N ILE A 147 4.80 -6.88 -2.75
CA ILE A 147 4.80 -6.42 -4.15
C ILE A 147 3.37 -6.04 -4.57
N GLY A 148 2.36 -6.83 -4.18
CA GLY A 148 0.95 -6.52 -4.44
C GLY A 148 0.49 -5.21 -3.80
N VAL A 149 0.84 -4.96 -2.53
CA VAL A 149 0.53 -3.70 -1.84
C VAL A 149 1.20 -2.51 -2.53
N LEU A 150 2.47 -2.64 -2.91
CA LEU A 150 3.21 -1.59 -3.60
C LEU A 150 2.58 -1.27 -4.97
N SER A 151 2.21 -2.31 -5.74
CA SER A 151 1.52 -2.16 -7.03
C SER A 151 0.18 -1.44 -6.87
N SER A 152 -0.63 -1.83 -5.87
CA SER A 152 -1.91 -1.20 -5.56
C SER A 152 -1.75 0.28 -5.19
N TYR A 153 -0.72 0.63 -4.42
CA TYR A 153 -0.44 2.01 -4.04
C TYR A 153 -0.08 2.86 -5.27
N LEU A 154 0.77 2.34 -6.16
CA LEU A 154 1.14 3.01 -7.40
C LEU A 154 -0.07 3.20 -8.33
N ALA A 155 -0.88 2.16 -8.51
CA ALA A 155 -2.10 2.22 -9.31
C ALA A 155 -3.07 3.29 -8.79
N THR A 156 -3.30 3.31 -7.47
CA THR A 156 -4.18 4.30 -6.83
C THR A 156 -3.65 5.72 -7.03
N THR A 157 -2.33 5.91 -6.90
CA THR A 157 -1.70 7.21 -7.12
C THR A 157 -1.87 7.66 -8.57
N PHE A 158 -1.61 6.79 -9.54
CA PHE A 158 -1.75 7.11 -10.96
C PHE A 158 -3.19 7.48 -11.33
N ILE A 159 -4.18 6.69 -10.89
CA ILE A 159 -5.60 6.96 -11.11
C ILE A 159 -5.99 8.31 -10.48
N SER A 160 -5.47 8.61 -9.28
CA SER A 160 -5.77 9.88 -8.62
C SER A 160 -5.22 11.10 -9.37
N LEU A 161 -4.04 10.96 -9.99
CA LEU A 161 -3.44 12.01 -10.82
C LEU A 161 -4.23 12.22 -12.10
N GLN A 162 -4.70 11.14 -12.72
CA GLN A 162 -5.52 11.21 -13.93
C GLN A 162 -6.87 11.88 -13.66
N ARG A 163 -7.54 11.52 -12.55
CA ARG A 163 -8.80 12.15 -12.14
C ARG A 163 -8.65 13.66 -11.91
N ARG A 164 -7.60 14.08 -11.20
CA ARG A 164 -7.30 15.52 -10.98
C ARG A 164 -7.07 16.29 -12.27
N ARG A 165 -6.51 15.64 -13.30
CA ARG A 165 -6.30 16.25 -14.61
C ARG A 165 -7.60 16.35 -15.42
N SER A 166 -8.55 15.42 -15.27
CA SER A 166 -9.89 15.51 -15.88
C SER A 166 -10.69 16.65 -15.26
N GLU A 167 -10.77 16.68 -13.92
CA GLU A 167 -11.50 17.71 -13.16
C GLU A 167 -10.99 19.13 -13.49
N ARG A 168 -9.67 19.29 -13.68
CA ARG A 168 -9.08 20.57 -14.07
C ARG A 168 -9.45 20.99 -15.50
N ARG A 169 -9.55 20.04 -16.43
CA ARG A 169 -9.94 20.33 -17.83
C ARG A 169 -11.42 20.64 -17.94
N GLU A 170 -12.26 19.93 -17.20
CA GLU A 170 -13.70 20.22 -17.12
C GLU A 170 -13.94 21.62 -16.57
N GLY A 171 -13.25 22.01 -15.49
CA GLY A 171 -13.35 23.38 -14.94
C GLY A 171 -12.65 24.48 -15.75
N GLU A 172 -11.78 24.13 -16.71
CA GLU A 172 -11.25 25.08 -17.71
C GLU A 172 -12.28 25.27 -18.84
N ASN A 173 -12.87 24.19 -19.35
CA ASN A 173 -13.93 24.26 -20.37
C ASN A 173 -15.21 24.97 -19.87
N GLU A 174 -15.67 24.73 -18.64
CA GLU A 174 -16.85 25.43 -18.08
C GLU A 174 -16.62 26.95 -18.01
N LYS A 175 -15.39 27.39 -17.71
CA LYS A 175 -15.06 28.82 -17.68
C LYS A 175 -14.99 29.44 -19.06
N ASP A 176 -14.42 28.72 -20.03
CA ASP A 176 -14.39 29.18 -21.41
C ASP A 176 -15.82 29.28 -21.99
N GLU A 177 -16.73 28.36 -21.61
CA GLU A 177 -18.15 28.43 -21.98
C GLU A 177 -18.87 29.61 -21.32
N ASP A 178 -18.66 29.86 -20.01
CA ASP A 178 -19.24 31.01 -19.31
C ASP A 178 -18.73 32.36 -19.87
N ASP A 179 -17.44 32.46 -20.20
CA ASP A 179 -16.83 33.67 -20.78
C ASP A 179 -17.33 33.92 -22.23
N ASP A 180 -17.53 32.85 -23.02
CA ASP A 180 -18.08 32.95 -24.39
C ASP A 180 -19.58 33.33 -24.39
N ASP A 181 -20.35 32.83 -23.43
CA ASP A 181 -21.77 33.17 -23.28
C ASP A 181 -21.94 34.65 -22.89
N ASP A 182 -21.12 35.18 -21.98
CA ASP A 182 -21.18 36.60 -21.58
C ASP A 182 -20.85 37.53 -22.77
N ASP A 183 -19.79 37.22 -23.53
CA ASP A 183 -19.41 38.00 -24.72
C ASP A 183 -20.45 37.86 -25.85
N SER A 184 -21.09 36.71 -26.00
CA SER A 184 -22.20 36.54 -26.96
C SER A 184 -23.40 37.42 -26.64
N SER A 185 -23.78 37.53 -25.36
CA SER A 185 -24.92 38.34 -24.92
C SER A 185 -24.70 39.83 -25.20
N SER A 186 -23.46 40.30 -25.01
CA SER A 186 -23.05 41.69 -25.25
C SER A 186 -23.09 42.01 -26.75
N ARG A 187 -22.55 41.12 -27.60
CA ARG A 187 -22.59 41.26 -29.07
C ARG A 187 -24.03 41.24 -29.62
N ASP A 188 -24.90 40.40 -29.07
CA ASP A 188 -26.31 40.34 -29.48
C ASP A 188 -27.08 41.62 -29.10
N ALA A 189 -26.77 42.21 -27.93
CA ALA A 189 -27.31 43.50 -27.53
C ALA A 189 -26.83 44.65 -28.44
N GLU A 190 -25.55 44.66 -28.83
CA GLU A 190 -25.02 45.63 -29.80
C GLU A 190 -25.71 45.51 -31.18
N LEU A 191 -25.90 44.28 -31.67
CA LEU A 191 -26.59 44.04 -32.95
C LEU A 191 -28.05 44.50 -32.91
N ALA A 192 -28.74 44.33 -31.77
CA ALA A 192 -30.10 44.80 -31.60
C ALA A 192 -30.18 46.34 -31.67
N ALA A 193 -29.26 47.04 -30.99
CA ALA A 193 -29.20 48.50 -31.01
C ALA A 193 -28.92 49.04 -32.43
N ILE A 194 -27.97 48.45 -33.15
CA ILE A 194 -27.64 48.86 -34.53
C ILE A 194 -28.84 48.65 -35.48
N ARG A 195 -29.58 47.53 -35.32
CA ARG A 195 -30.79 47.27 -36.13
C ARG A 195 -31.88 48.31 -35.86
N GLU A 196 -32.05 48.72 -34.62
CA GLU A 196 -33.00 49.78 -34.25
C GLU A 196 -32.61 51.14 -34.85
N GLU A 197 -31.33 51.50 -34.77
CA GLU A 197 -30.81 52.74 -35.34
C GLU A 197 -30.99 52.79 -36.87
N LEU A 198 -30.69 51.67 -37.57
CA LEU A 198 -30.93 51.55 -39.01
C LEU A 198 -32.42 51.66 -39.38
N ALA A 199 -33.32 51.09 -38.57
CA ALA A 199 -34.76 51.18 -38.79
C ALA A 199 -35.26 52.62 -38.63
N ALA A 200 -34.79 53.34 -37.61
CA ALA A 200 -35.09 54.76 -37.40
C ALA A 200 -34.57 55.63 -38.56
N LEU A 201 -33.33 55.39 -39.00
CA LEU A 201 -32.72 56.12 -40.10
C LEU A 201 -33.48 55.92 -41.42
N ARG A 202 -33.87 54.66 -41.71
CA ARG A 202 -34.64 54.31 -42.91
C ARG A 202 -35.98 55.04 -42.95
N LYS A 203 -36.70 55.08 -41.82
CA LYS A 203 -37.98 55.77 -41.70
C LYS A 203 -37.84 57.29 -41.96
N LEU A 204 -36.75 57.88 -41.45
CA LEU A 204 -36.42 59.29 -41.64
C LEU A 204 -36.11 59.63 -43.11
N PHE A 205 -35.41 58.72 -43.82
CA PHE A 205 -35.18 58.84 -45.26
C PHE A 205 -36.48 58.72 -46.08
N GLU A 206 -37.35 57.78 -45.73
CA GLU A 206 -38.66 57.60 -46.38
C GLU A 206 -39.55 58.84 -46.20
N GLU A 207 -39.58 59.44 -45.00
CA GLU A 207 -40.26 60.73 -44.76
C GLU A 207 -39.67 61.87 -45.60
N ARG A 208 -38.33 61.99 -45.66
CA ARG A 208 -37.66 63.04 -46.45
C ARG A 208 -37.82 62.86 -47.97
N TYR A 209 -37.93 61.64 -48.46
CA TYR A 209 -38.14 61.36 -49.87
C TYR A 209 -39.56 61.68 -50.31
N GLN A 210 -40.56 61.39 -49.48
CA GLN A 210 -41.98 61.69 -49.75
C GLN A 210 -42.31 63.19 -49.63
N ALA A 211 -41.47 63.96 -48.94
CA ALA A 211 -41.65 65.41 -48.77
C ALA A 211 -41.05 66.27 -49.91
N ARG A 212 -40.50 65.64 -50.96
CA ARG A 212 -39.98 66.30 -52.17
C ARG A 212 -40.83 65.95 -53.38
#